data_AF-A0A7V8AUC8-F1
#
_entry.id   AF-A0A7V8AUC8-F1
#
_cell.length_a   1.000
_cell.length_b   1.000
_cell.length_c   1.000
_cell.angle_alpha   90.00
_cell.angle_beta   90.00
_cell.angle_gamma   90.00
#
_symmetry.space_group_name_H-M   'P 1'
#
loop_
_entity.id
_entity.type
_entity.pdbx_description
1 polymer ?
#
loop_
_entity_poly.entity_id
_entity_poly.type
_entity_poly.pdbx_seq_one_letter_code
_entity_poly.pdbx_strand_id
1 'polypeptide(L)' 'MAVNSNFLVKVTDAKLSDVQKALQAAGISIRSIIEVHKEETEAAAQ' A
#
# COMPACT_ATOMS: atom_id res chain seq x y z
N MET A 1 -25.49 -3.97 9.27
CA MET A 1 -24.46 -4.83 8.64
C MET A 1 -23.29 -3.93 8.26
N ALA A 2 -22.07 -4.26 8.68
CA ALA A 2 -20.90 -3.49 8.28
C ALA A 2 -20.55 -3.82 6.82
N VAL A 3 -20.47 -2.81 5.94
CA VAL A 3 -20.10 -2.98 4.54
C VAL A 3 -18.59 -3.01 4.44
N ASN A 4 -18.05 -4.03 3.78
CA ASN A 4 -16.62 -4.16 3.54
C ASN A 4 -16.30 -3.51 2.19
N SER A 5 -15.49 -2.45 2.19
CA SER A 5 -15.04 -1.76 0.98
C SER A 5 -13.58 -2.09 0.68
N ASN A 6 -13.30 -2.37 -0.59
CA ASN A 6 -11.94 -2.62 -1.07
C ASN A 6 -11.42 -1.38 -1.81
N PHE A 7 -10.21 -0.96 -1.48
CA PHE A 7 -9.54 0.19 -2.08
C PHE A 7 -8.18 -0.23 -2.63
N LEU A 8 -7.79 0.40 -3.74
CA LEU A 8 -6.45 0.25 -4.32
C LEU A 8 -5.70 1.57 -4.13
N VAL A 9 -4.56 1.51 -3.44
CA VAL A 9 -3.71 2.67 -3.16
C VAL A 9 -2.48 2.56 -4.04
N LYS A 10 -2.24 3.57 -4.88
CA LYS A 10 -1.00 3.72 -5.65
C LYS A 10 -0.07 4.64 -4.89
N VAL A 11 1.17 4.21 -4.68
CA VAL A 11 2.19 4.95 -3.92
C VAL A 11 3.45 5.06 -4.76
N THR A 12 4.17 6.18 -4.63
CA THR A 12 5.37 6.45 -5.42
C THR A 12 6.64 6.00 -4.68
N ASP A 13 6.74 6.28 -3.38
CA ASP A 13 7.98 6.06 -2.61
C ASP A 13 7.74 5.30 -1.28
N ALA A 14 6.52 4.80 -1.07
CA ALA A 14 6.17 4.13 0.19
C ALA A 14 6.37 2.62 0.08
N LYS A 15 7.07 2.04 1.06
CA LYS A 15 7.09 0.58 1.22
C LYS A 15 5.77 0.12 1.83
N LEU A 16 5.46 -1.16 1.65
CA LEU A 16 4.28 -1.80 2.25
C LEU A 16 4.17 -1.51 3.76
N SER A 17 5.29 -1.56 4.48
CA SER A 17 5.37 -1.24 5.91
C SER A 17 4.97 0.20 6.25
N ASP A 18 5.27 1.16 5.39
CA ASP A 18 4.96 2.57 5.62
C ASP A 18 3.48 2.83 5.38
N VAL A 19 2.92 2.22 4.32
CA VAL A 19 1.48 2.26 4.04
C VAL A 19 0.69 1.62 5.17
N GLN A 20 1.15 0.47 5.68
CA GLN A 20 0.51 -0.21 6.81
C GLN A 20 0.49 0.67 8.07
N LYS A 21 1.63 1.29 8.42
CA LYS A 21 1.74 2.18 9.58
C LYS A 21 0.86 3.43 9.44
N ALA A 22 0.83 4.05 8.26
CA ALA A 22 0.02 5.24 8.01
C ALA A 22 -1.48 4.97 8.17
N LEU A 23 -1.96 3.85 7.62
CA LEU A 23 -3.35 3.43 7.75
C LEU A 23 -3.71 3.07 9.19
N GLN A 24 -2.82 2.37 9.92
CA GLN A 24 -3.03 2.09 11.34
C GLN A 24 -3.05 3.37 12.19
N ALA A 25 -2.17 4.33 11.92
CA ALA A 25 -2.13 5.63 12.61
C ALA A 25 -3.41 6.45 12.36
N ALA A 26 -4.05 6.27 11.20
CA ALA A 26 -5.35 6.85 10.87
C ALA A 26 -6.55 6.11 11.49
N GLY A 27 -6.32 5.05 12.28
CA GLY A 27 -7.37 4.24 12.89
C GLY A 27 -8.05 3.26 11.92
N ILE A 28 -7.45 3.02 10.75
CA ILE A 28 -7.99 2.11 9.74
C ILE A 28 -7.47 0.69 10.00
N SER A 29 -8.37 -0.23 10.30
CA SER A 29 -8.06 -1.64 10.46
C SER A 29 -7.93 -2.33 9.10
N ILE A 30 -6.69 -2.63 8.72
CA ILE A 30 -6.37 -3.37 7.49
C ILE A 30 -6.68 -4.86 7.70
N ARG A 31 -7.41 -5.47 6.76
CA ARG A 31 -7.65 -6.92 6.74
C ARG A 31 -6.65 -7.69 5.88
N SER A 32 -6.27 -7.14 4.74
CA SER A 32 -5.15 -7.63 3.94
C SER A 32 -4.58 -6.48 3.11
N ILE A 33 -3.28 -6.58 2.79
CA ILE A 33 -2.63 -5.79 1.76
C ILE A 33 -2.14 -6.77 0.70
N ILE A 34 -2.46 -6.50 -0.55
CA ILE A 34 -2.00 -7.28 -1.70
C ILE A 34 -1.14 -6.35 -2.55
N GLU A 35 0.13 -6.70 -2.73
CA GLU A 35 1.01 -6.01 -3.68
C GLU A 35 0.68 -6.53 -5.08
N VAL A 36 -0.02 -5.73 -5.87
CA VAL A 36 -0.52 -6.13 -7.20
C VAL A 36 0.55 -5.94 -8.28
N HIS A 37 1.45 -4.97 -8.11
CA HIS A 37 2.48 -4.63 -9.09
C HIS A 37 3.60 -3.84 -8.41
N LYS A 38 4.85 -4.24 -8.67
CA LYS A 38 6.06 -3.52 -8.27
C LYS A 38 6.88 -3.26 -9.53
N GLU A 39 6.96 -2.01 -9.94
CA GLU A 39 7.90 -1.58 -10.97
C GLU A 39 9.23 -1.22 -10.31
N GLU A 40 10.31 -1.91 -10.69
CA GLU A 40 11.66 -1.43 -10.42
C GLU A 40 11.98 -0.37 -11.47
N THR A 41 12.03 0.89 -11.05
CA THR A 41 12.60 1.94 -11.89
C THR A 41 14.11 1.72 -11.91
N GLU A 42 14.58 0.97 -12.90
CA GLU A 42 15.99 0.75 -13.15
C GLU A 42 16.62 2.05 -13.69
N ALA A 43 16.80 3.02 -12.80
CA ALA A 43 17.64 4.19 -13.03
C ALA A 43 19.10 3.84 -12.70
N ALA A 44 19.65 2.77 -13.28
CA ALA A 44 21.09 2.49 -13.30
C ALA A 44 21.45 1.34 -14.24
N ALA A 45 21.59 1.64 -15.54
CA ALA A 45 22.53 0.93 -16.41
C ALA A 45 23.09 1.95 -17.40
N GLN A 46 24.17 2.61 -16.97
CA GLN A 46 25.23 3.10 -17.87
C GLN A 46 26.12 1.92 -18.26
#